data_AF-A0A7V9L1K4-F1
#
_entry.id   AF-A0A7V9L1K4-F1
#
_cell.length_a   1.000
_cell.length_b   1.000
_cell.length_c   1.000
_cell.angle_alpha   90.00
_cell.angle_beta   90.00
_cell.angle_gamma   90.00
#
_symmetry.space_group_name_H-M   'P 1'
#
loop_
_entity.id
_entity.type
_entity.pdbx_description
1 polymer ?
#
loop_
_entity_poly.entity_id
_entity_poly.type
_entity_poly.pdbx_seq_one_letter_code
_entity_poly.pdbx_strand_id
1 'polypeptide(L)'
;MKTSLTALLFATLATACSSEPRESRDPCLDGKCDTPKGTVEELCTNARVPAMDNARPHFTDGGVRWSCRDVNGVTTNSNTSDDRGQEYCEYFTMLHTAGIPAVITDAQGPVFCDDTTPCQTGTCNTEIFSCVTGTTVDTSKKAAVLGKNIDNRDAVTPLDPKLTAGQLEWLTQNPTEKVGECVFTSWHKDITRRPTGTATVGGHTLNAETPGAGNLLFRMMVQFNSNGAAQTLVEDCLAPGKESIEDGFMRGCTNCGEVGDGQGCVPWRKSDPSVCTMAMRVAECGCSVSVKTTSGGLKKLDLAKSADMAIAKELFVPKGRRGFALGTWEAVDQLPTGCRYVETGDAPSITINGVSIPDPMAGRAIVACDLKASHISAATAKDPKEACRTTYGDEVVVHVRAPGPEIAELKCDTTKPQCAGVPWDFENL
;
A
#
# COMPACT_ATOMS: atom_id res chain seq x y z
N MET A 1 -31.82 -45.49 -44.92
CA MET A 1 -31.95 -46.16 -43.61
C MET A 1 -30.60 -46.76 -43.21
N LYS A 2 -29.82 -46.00 -42.42
CA LYS A 2 -28.72 -46.52 -41.60
C LYS A 2 -28.73 -45.66 -40.34
N THR A 3 -29.22 -46.23 -39.24
CA THR A 3 -29.25 -45.65 -37.91
C THR A 3 -27.88 -45.84 -37.27
N SER A 4 -27.16 -44.75 -37.04
CA SER A 4 -25.98 -44.75 -36.17
C SER A 4 -26.41 -44.30 -34.79
N LEU A 5 -26.34 -45.23 -33.84
CA LEU A 5 -26.57 -45.06 -32.42
C LEU A 5 -25.29 -44.47 -31.82
N THR A 6 -25.29 -43.19 -31.46
CA THR A 6 -24.20 -42.59 -30.68
C THR A 6 -24.60 -42.61 -29.21
N ALA A 7 -24.02 -43.54 -28.46
CA ALA A 7 -24.12 -43.57 -27.01
C ALA A 7 -23.25 -42.44 -26.43
N LEU A 8 -23.88 -41.43 -25.84
CA LEU A 8 -23.19 -40.48 -24.97
C LEU A 8 -22.93 -41.17 -23.62
N LEU A 9 -21.68 -41.57 -23.39
CA LEU A 9 -21.17 -41.89 -22.07
C LEU A 9 -20.93 -40.57 -21.32
N PHE A 10 -21.82 -40.22 -20.38
CA PHE A 10 -21.55 -39.18 -19.39
C PHE A 10 -20.60 -39.76 -18.33
N ALA A 11 -19.29 -39.63 -18.56
CA ALA A 11 -18.28 -39.85 -17.54
C ALA A 11 -18.23 -38.61 -16.65
N THR A 12 -18.77 -38.74 -15.43
CA THR A 12 -18.61 -37.81 -14.32
C THR A 12 -17.14 -37.70 -13.94
N LEU A 13 -16.45 -36.68 -14.46
CA LEU A 13 -15.15 -36.23 -13.96
C LEU A 13 -15.36 -35.39 -12.70
N ALA A 14 -15.54 -36.07 -11.57
CA ALA A 14 -15.28 -35.48 -10.27
C ALA A 14 -13.77 -35.53 -10.02
N THR A 15 -13.04 -34.57 -10.61
CA THR A 15 -11.69 -34.24 -10.15
C THR A 15 -11.84 -33.57 -8.79
N ALA A 16 -11.62 -34.36 -7.75
CA ALA A 16 -11.44 -33.90 -6.39
C ALA A 16 -10.26 -32.92 -6.34
N CYS A 17 -10.57 -31.62 -6.29
CA CYS A 17 -9.70 -30.63 -5.68
C CYS A 17 -9.62 -30.97 -4.19
N SER A 18 -8.73 -31.89 -3.84
CA SER A 18 -8.21 -32.02 -2.48
C SER A 18 -7.31 -30.82 -2.23
N SER A 19 -7.90 -29.65 -2.00
CA SER A 19 -7.23 -28.63 -1.21
C SER A 19 -7.05 -29.27 0.17
N GLU A 20 -5.82 -29.65 0.51
CA GLU A 20 -5.48 -29.84 1.91
C GLU A 20 -6.03 -28.64 2.66
N PRO A 21 -6.75 -28.83 3.78
CA PRO A 21 -7.13 -27.70 4.60
C PRO A 21 -5.81 -27.03 5.00
N ARG A 22 -5.54 -25.85 4.43
CA ARG A 22 -4.63 -24.91 5.06
C ARG A 22 -5.16 -24.80 6.48
N GLU A 23 -4.42 -25.34 7.44
CA GLU A 23 -4.69 -25.05 8.85
C GLU A 23 -4.94 -23.55 8.90
N SER A 24 -6.16 -23.17 9.27
CA SER A 24 -6.45 -21.79 9.58
C SER A 24 -5.53 -21.48 10.75
N ARG A 25 -4.35 -20.93 10.46
CA ARG A 25 -3.59 -20.15 11.41
C ARG A 25 -4.55 -19.06 11.80
N ASP A 26 -5.30 -19.30 12.86
CA ASP A 26 -6.18 -18.34 13.49
C ASP A 26 -5.24 -17.40 14.24
N PRO A 27 -4.79 -16.27 13.66
CA PRO A 27 -3.64 -15.55 14.20
C PRO A 27 -4.03 -14.64 15.37
N CYS A 28 -5.31 -14.62 15.76
CA CYS A 28 -5.88 -13.57 16.60
C CYS A 28 -7.05 -14.10 17.44
N LEU A 29 -6.80 -15.07 18.31
CA LEU A 29 -7.72 -15.34 19.41
C LEU A 29 -7.72 -14.09 20.33
N ASP A 30 -8.92 -13.57 20.64
CA ASP A 30 -9.19 -12.42 21.53
C ASP A 30 -9.07 -10.99 20.95
N GLY A 31 -8.97 -10.82 19.62
CA GLY A 31 -8.98 -9.50 18.99
C GLY A 31 -7.74 -8.63 19.31
N LYS A 32 -6.74 -9.25 19.94
CA LYS A 32 -5.39 -8.72 20.16
C LYS A 32 -4.45 -9.69 19.48
N CYS A 33 -4.07 -9.41 18.25
CA CYS A 33 -2.94 -10.10 17.67
C CYS A 33 -1.71 -9.54 18.43
N ASP A 34 -1.18 -10.35 19.33
CA ASP A 34 -0.20 -9.97 20.35
C ASP A 34 0.95 -9.13 19.76
N THR A 35 1.20 -7.94 20.31
CA THR A 35 2.61 -7.58 20.53
C THR A 35 3.07 -8.54 21.63
N PRO A 36 3.99 -9.50 21.35
CA PRO A 36 4.43 -10.43 22.39
C PRO A 36 4.87 -9.63 23.61
N LYS A 37 4.52 -10.07 24.82
CA LYS A 37 5.15 -9.50 26.01
C LYS A 37 6.64 -9.88 25.96
N GLY A 38 7.52 -8.91 26.17
CA GLY A 38 8.97 -9.13 26.15
C GLY A 38 9.75 -7.83 26.19
N THR A 39 11.07 -7.92 26.37
CA THR A 39 11.96 -6.76 26.23
C THR A 39 12.00 -6.29 24.76
N VAL A 40 12.52 -5.09 24.51
CA VAL A 40 12.70 -4.60 23.13
C VAL A 40 13.58 -5.57 22.34
N GLU A 41 14.60 -6.14 22.97
CA GLU A 41 15.51 -7.11 22.37
C GLU A 41 14.80 -8.42 22.00
N GLU A 42 13.92 -8.94 22.88
CA GLU A 42 13.14 -10.13 22.59
C GLU A 42 12.16 -9.89 21.43
N LEU A 43 11.50 -8.73 21.43
CA LEU A 43 10.60 -8.34 20.35
C LEU A 43 11.35 -8.18 19.02
N CYS A 44 12.53 -7.57 19.05
CA CYS A 44 13.41 -7.44 17.89
C CYS A 44 13.87 -8.81 17.38
N THR A 45 14.33 -9.68 18.27
CA THR A 45 14.75 -11.04 17.92
C THR A 45 13.60 -11.84 17.31
N ASN A 46 12.39 -11.70 17.85
CA ASN A 46 11.20 -12.35 17.32
C ASN A 46 10.74 -11.77 15.98
N ALA A 47 10.95 -10.47 15.75
CA ALA A 47 10.68 -9.81 14.46
C ALA A 47 11.72 -10.16 13.40
N ARG A 48 12.94 -10.50 13.80
CA ARG A 48 14.03 -10.92 12.92
C ARG A 48 13.65 -12.12 12.08
N VAL A 49 13.15 -13.20 12.69
CA VAL A 49 12.85 -14.43 11.96
C VAL A 49 11.82 -14.19 10.84
N PRO A 50 10.67 -13.54 11.09
CA PRO A 50 9.77 -13.02 10.06
C PRO A 50 10.42 -12.14 9.00
N ALA A 51 11.26 -11.18 9.41
CA ALA A 51 11.93 -10.25 8.52
C ALA A 51 13.10 -10.87 7.75
N MET A 52 13.46 -12.13 8.01
CA MET A 52 14.57 -12.82 7.35
C MET A 52 14.17 -14.12 6.67
N ASP A 53 12.87 -14.43 6.67
CA ASP A 53 12.34 -15.65 6.08
C ASP A 53 12.13 -15.47 4.57
N ASN A 54 13.01 -16.07 3.77
CA ASN A 54 12.95 -16.05 2.31
C ASN A 54 11.67 -16.70 1.75
N ALA A 55 10.92 -17.47 2.54
CA ALA A 55 9.62 -17.99 2.15
C ALA A 55 8.51 -16.92 2.23
N ARG A 56 8.81 -15.73 2.75
CA ARG A 56 7.83 -14.64 2.82
C ARG A 56 7.87 -13.75 1.58
N PRO A 57 6.70 -13.23 1.16
CA PRO A 57 6.62 -12.36 0.01
C PRO A 57 7.25 -10.97 0.25
N HIS A 58 7.80 -10.68 1.42
CA HIS A 58 8.44 -9.39 1.71
C HIS A 58 9.77 -9.18 1.01
N PHE A 59 10.47 -10.24 0.58
CA PHE A 59 11.76 -10.12 -0.10
C PHE A 59 11.66 -10.54 -1.56
N THR A 60 12.38 -9.82 -2.41
CA THR A 60 12.64 -10.16 -3.80
C THR A 60 14.09 -9.87 -4.12
N ASP A 61 14.52 -10.48 -5.20
CA ASP A 61 15.72 -10.12 -5.95
C ASP A 61 15.81 -8.60 -6.21
N GLY A 62 14.66 -7.96 -6.47
CA GLY A 62 14.58 -6.52 -6.77
C GLY A 62 14.47 -5.58 -5.57
N GLY A 63 14.37 -6.08 -4.33
CA GLY A 63 14.18 -5.25 -3.13
C GLY A 63 13.20 -5.83 -2.11
N VAL A 64 12.58 -4.94 -1.32
CA VAL A 64 11.69 -5.28 -0.20
C VAL A 64 10.26 -4.79 -0.45
N ARG A 65 9.29 -5.55 0.04
CA ARG A 65 7.86 -5.37 -0.19
C ARG A 65 7.07 -5.34 1.12
N TRP A 66 6.11 -4.42 1.21
CA TRP A 66 5.27 -4.25 2.41
C TRP A 66 3.80 -3.99 2.08
N SER A 67 2.89 -4.70 2.73
CA SER A 67 1.45 -4.52 2.53
C SER A 67 0.98 -3.11 2.91
N CYS A 68 0.04 -2.54 2.15
CA CYS A 68 -0.68 -1.34 2.60
C CYS A 68 -1.71 -1.67 3.70
N ARG A 69 -2.09 -2.94 3.88
CA ARG A 69 -2.83 -3.40 5.06
C ARG A 69 -1.85 -3.60 6.19
N ASP A 70 -1.96 -2.72 7.17
CA ASP A 70 -1.26 -2.77 8.45
C ASP A 70 -0.99 -4.19 8.96
N VAL A 71 0.18 -4.39 9.59
CA VAL A 71 0.49 -5.66 10.23
C VAL A 71 -0.21 -5.69 11.58
N ASN A 72 -1.10 -6.65 11.74
CA ASN A 72 -1.69 -6.99 13.03
C ASN A 72 -0.58 -7.12 14.11
N GLY A 73 -0.55 -6.20 15.09
CA GLY A 73 0.46 -6.18 16.17
C GLY A 73 0.96 -4.80 16.61
N VAL A 74 0.74 -3.75 15.81
CA VAL A 74 1.11 -2.34 16.11
C VAL A 74 -0.01 -1.57 16.84
N THR A 75 -1.12 -2.25 17.14
CA THR A 75 -2.27 -1.69 17.88
C THR A 75 -1.96 -1.59 19.36
N THR A 76 -1.35 -0.48 19.78
CA THR A 76 -1.28 -0.15 21.20
C THR A 76 -2.57 0.58 21.58
N ASN A 77 -3.40 -0.11 22.37
CA ASN A 77 -4.49 0.43 23.22
C ASN A 77 -5.70 1.09 22.52
N SER A 78 -6.65 0.26 22.07
CA SER A 78 -8.14 0.30 22.17
C SER A 78 -8.93 1.62 22.06
N ASN A 79 -8.31 2.76 21.81
CA ASN A 79 -8.96 3.98 21.39
C ASN A 79 -8.79 4.07 19.87
N THR A 80 -9.92 4.21 19.18
CA THR A 80 -10.14 4.12 17.74
C THR A 80 -9.52 5.28 16.94
N SER A 81 -8.29 5.66 17.27
CA SER A 81 -7.54 6.79 16.70
C SER A 81 -6.27 6.34 15.99
N ASP A 82 -5.91 5.06 16.08
CA ASP A 82 -4.61 4.57 15.61
C ASP A 82 -4.66 4.12 14.15
N ASP A 83 -4.54 5.13 13.28
CA ASP A 83 -4.29 5.01 11.85
C ASP A 83 -2.77 4.79 11.59
N ARG A 84 -2.14 3.83 12.31
CA ARG A 84 -0.68 3.69 12.39
C ARG A 84 -0.04 2.81 11.31
N GLY A 85 -0.81 2.02 10.57
CA GLY A 85 -0.33 1.26 9.39
C GLY A 85 0.07 2.10 8.18
N GLN A 86 0.36 3.40 8.37
CA GLN A 86 0.49 4.40 7.32
C GLN A 86 1.92 4.91 7.09
N GLU A 87 2.96 4.27 7.62
CA GLU A 87 4.32 4.85 7.53
C GLU A 87 4.81 5.02 6.08
N TYR A 88 4.42 4.09 5.19
CA TYR A 88 4.80 4.12 3.77
C TYR A 88 3.64 4.00 2.78
N CYS A 89 2.43 3.71 3.27
CA CYS A 89 1.22 3.67 2.46
C CYS A 89 0.03 4.21 3.26
N GLU A 90 -0.51 5.36 2.89
CA GLU A 90 -1.81 5.82 3.36
C GLU A 90 -2.90 5.31 2.41
N TYR A 91 -4.06 4.97 2.94
CA TYR A 91 -5.22 4.66 2.13
C TYR A 91 -6.50 5.27 2.68
N PHE A 92 -7.43 5.58 1.78
CA PHE A 92 -8.70 6.22 2.07
C PHE A 92 -9.71 5.91 0.95
N THR A 93 -10.95 6.33 1.14
CA THR A 93 -12.04 6.04 0.20
C THR A 93 -12.59 7.30 -0.44
N MET A 94 -12.94 7.21 -1.72
CA MET A 94 -13.74 8.20 -2.44
C MET A 94 -15.08 7.57 -2.82
N LEU A 95 -16.20 8.04 -2.24
CA LEU A 95 -17.53 7.47 -2.49
C LEU A 95 -18.48 8.51 -3.12
N HIS A 96 -19.17 8.16 -4.21
CA HIS A 96 -20.14 9.06 -4.90
C HIS A 96 -21.49 9.13 -4.19
N THR A 97 -21.52 9.52 -2.92
CA THR A 97 -22.72 9.53 -2.06
C THR A 97 -23.92 10.25 -2.66
N ALA A 98 -23.69 11.42 -3.28
CA ALA A 98 -24.73 12.23 -3.93
C ALA A 98 -25.12 11.73 -5.34
N GLY A 99 -24.41 10.73 -5.85
CA GLY A 99 -24.64 10.12 -7.16
C GLY A 99 -25.19 8.69 -7.08
N ILE A 100 -25.15 8.03 -5.92
CA ILE A 100 -25.74 6.71 -5.72
C ILE A 100 -27.27 6.83 -5.82
N PRO A 101 -27.92 6.10 -6.73
CA PRO A 101 -29.37 6.08 -6.81
C PRO A 101 -30.01 5.50 -5.55
N ALA A 102 -31.28 5.83 -5.35
CA ALA A 102 -32.07 5.31 -4.25
C ALA A 102 -33.29 4.57 -4.81
N VAL A 103 -33.62 3.42 -4.21
CA VAL A 103 -34.95 2.82 -4.34
C VAL A 103 -35.97 3.78 -3.74
N ILE A 104 -37.01 4.08 -4.52
CA ILE A 104 -38.13 4.93 -4.10
C ILE A 104 -39.07 4.06 -3.28
N THR A 105 -39.41 4.54 -2.09
CA THR A 105 -40.31 3.86 -1.16
C THR A 105 -41.54 4.70 -0.84
N ASP A 106 -42.69 4.06 -0.66
CA ASP A 106 -43.91 4.64 -0.13
C ASP A 106 -44.23 4.10 1.28
N ALA A 107 -45.48 4.22 1.73
CA ALA A 107 -45.90 3.72 3.03
C ALA A 107 -45.93 2.18 3.12
N GLN A 108 -45.88 1.48 1.99
CA GLN A 108 -45.96 0.03 1.86
C GLN A 108 -44.59 -0.62 1.59
N GLY A 109 -43.58 0.17 1.20
CA GLY A 109 -42.22 -0.31 0.96
C GLY A 109 -41.66 0.19 -0.37
N PRO A 110 -40.72 -0.53 -1.01
CA PRO A 110 -40.28 -0.23 -2.37
C PRO A 110 -41.46 -0.14 -3.35
N VAL A 111 -41.46 0.90 -4.17
CA VAL A 111 -42.45 1.05 -5.26
C VAL A 111 -41.98 0.21 -6.43
N PHE A 112 -42.71 -0.87 -6.73
CA PHE A 112 -42.39 -1.76 -7.84
C PHE A 112 -42.87 -1.20 -9.18
N CYS A 113 -42.18 -1.57 -10.26
CA CYS A 113 -42.52 -1.17 -11.62
C CYS A 113 -42.20 -2.27 -12.63
N ASP A 114 -42.86 -2.20 -13.78
CA ASP A 114 -42.62 -3.06 -14.95
C ASP A 114 -43.04 -2.33 -16.23
N ASP A 115 -43.00 -3.03 -17.37
CA ASP A 115 -43.38 -2.48 -18.68
C ASP A 115 -44.85 -2.02 -18.76
N THR A 116 -45.70 -2.50 -17.85
CA THR A 116 -47.14 -2.17 -17.78
C THR A 116 -47.48 -1.19 -16.67
N THR A 117 -46.62 -1.06 -15.67
CA THR A 117 -46.79 -0.25 -14.47
C THR A 117 -45.60 0.72 -14.34
N PRO A 118 -45.65 1.87 -15.02
CA PRO A 118 -44.55 2.83 -14.97
C PRO A 118 -44.48 3.52 -13.61
N CYS A 119 -43.28 3.94 -13.24
CA CYS A 119 -43.05 4.74 -12.05
C CYS A 119 -43.74 6.10 -12.14
N GLN A 120 -44.46 6.49 -11.10
CA GLN A 120 -45.01 7.85 -10.98
C GLN A 120 -43.91 8.89 -10.73
N THR A 121 -42.84 8.49 -10.05
CA THR A 121 -41.64 9.29 -9.78
C THR A 121 -40.39 8.45 -10.03
N GLY A 122 -39.34 9.08 -10.54
CA GLY A 122 -38.09 8.39 -10.87
C GLY A 122 -38.14 7.63 -12.19
N THR A 123 -37.30 6.61 -12.30
CA THR A 123 -37.16 5.74 -13.47
C THR A 123 -37.40 4.30 -13.05
N CYS A 124 -38.05 3.51 -13.90
CA CYS A 124 -38.17 2.08 -13.64
C CYS A 124 -36.84 1.39 -13.95
N ASN A 125 -36.22 0.76 -12.94
CA ASN A 125 -35.13 -0.18 -13.19
C ASN A 125 -35.73 -1.58 -13.33
N THR A 126 -35.85 -2.03 -14.57
CA THR A 126 -36.47 -3.32 -14.93
C THR A 126 -35.63 -4.52 -14.51
N GLU A 127 -34.35 -4.36 -14.19
CA GLU A 127 -33.50 -5.45 -13.69
C GLU A 127 -33.87 -5.85 -12.25
N ILE A 128 -34.38 -4.89 -11.48
CA ILE A 128 -34.74 -5.05 -10.06
C ILE A 128 -36.24 -4.78 -9.79
N PHE A 129 -37.02 -4.59 -10.86
CA PHE A 129 -38.46 -4.30 -10.84
C PHE A 129 -38.87 -3.17 -9.89
N SER A 130 -38.02 -2.16 -9.72
CA SER A 130 -38.22 -1.11 -8.71
C SER A 130 -38.06 0.29 -9.29
N CYS A 131 -38.86 1.23 -8.79
CA CYS A 131 -38.69 2.65 -9.07
C CYS A 131 -37.47 3.19 -8.35
N VAL A 132 -36.59 3.84 -9.09
CA VAL A 132 -35.32 4.36 -8.59
C VAL A 132 -35.13 5.81 -9.00
N THR A 133 -34.32 6.56 -8.23
CA THR A 133 -33.96 7.93 -8.60
C THR A 133 -33.02 8.02 -9.81
N GLY A 134 -32.39 6.90 -10.19
CA GLY A 134 -31.52 6.73 -11.35
C GLY A 134 -31.12 5.27 -11.53
N THR A 135 -30.67 4.88 -12.72
CA THR A 135 -30.28 3.48 -13.02
C THR A 135 -28.77 3.23 -12.94
N THR A 136 -27.95 4.27 -12.84
CA THR A 136 -26.49 4.21 -12.74
C THR A 136 -25.98 5.24 -11.75
N VAL A 137 -24.77 5.04 -11.21
CA VAL A 137 -24.14 6.03 -10.32
C VAL A 137 -23.77 7.30 -11.10
N ASP A 138 -24.24 8.46 -10.63
CA ASP A 138 -23.86 9.75 -11.18
C ASP A 138 -22.45 10.17 -10.70
N THR A 139 -21.47 9.97 -11.58
CA THR A 139 -20.05 10.31 -11.33
C THR A 139 -19.69 11.73 -11.72
N SER A 140 -20.63 12.54 -12.24
CA SER A 140 -20.39 13.95 -12.57
C SER A 140 -20.15 14.81 -11.33
N LYS A 141 -20.66 14.35 -10.18
CA LYS A 141 -20.41 14.97 -8.87
C LYS A 141 -19.15 14.38 -8.24
N LYS A 142 -18.35 15.25 -7.62
CA LYS A 142 -17.18 14.85 -6.85
C LYS A 142 -17.58 13.89 -5.74
N ALA A 143 -16.84 12.78 -5.64
CA ALA A 143 -16.98 11.83 -4.56
C ALA A 143 -16.60 12.46 -3.21
N ALA A 144 -17.26 12.03 -2.14
CA ALA A 144 -16.86 12.34 -0.78
C ALA A 144 -15.56 11.60 -0.43
N VAL A 145 -14.61 12.30 0.18
CA VAL A 145 -13.33 11.73 0.64
C VAL A 145 -13.49 11.29 2.09
N LEU A 146 -13.37 10.00 2.36
CA LEU A 146 -13.68 9.37 3.65
C LEU A 146 -12.42 8.69 4.22
N GLY A 147 -12.14 8.92 5.50
CA GLY A 147 -11.02 8.27 6.20
C GLY A 147 -9.63 8.76 5.81
N LYS A 148 -9.52 9.94 5.19
CA LYS A 148 -8.23 10.57 4.83
C LYS A 148 -7.70 11.38 6.01
N ASN A 149 -6.42 11.22 6.34
CA ASN A 149 -5.77 12.09 7.32
C ASN A 149 -5.68 13.52 6.79
N ILE A 150 -6.03 14.50 7.62
CA ILE A 150 -5.95 15.93 7.29
C ILE A 150 -4.90 16.63 8.17
N ASP A 151 -4.28 17.70 7.65
CA ASP A 151 -3.07 18.39 8.17
C ASP A 151 -2.82 18.33 9.68
N ASN A 152 -1.65 17.79 10.08
CA ASN A 152 -0.90 17.99 11.34
C ASN A 152 -1.66 17.97 12.69
N ARG A 153 -2.93 17.61 12.69
CA ARG A 153 -3.79 17.41 13.85
C ARG A 153 -4.43 16.06 13.65
N ASP A 154 -4.72 15.36 14.73
CA ASP A 154 -5.29 14.01 14.79
C ASP A 154 -6.72 13.93 14.23
N ALA A 155 -6.95 14.53 13.07
CA ALA A 155 -8.21 14.71 12.40
C ALA A 155 -8.19 13.92 11.10
N VAL A 156 -9.28 13.20 10.88
CA VAL A 156 -9.52 12.36 9.71
C VAL A 156 -10.82 12.88 9.08
N THR A 157 -10.93 12.84 7.75
CA THR A 157 -12.24 13.09 7.13
C THR A 157 -13.27 12.07 7.62
N PRO A 158 -14.56 12.45 7.74
CA PRO A 158 -15.59 11.56 8.28
C PRO A 158 -15.59 10.19 7.60
N LEU A 159 -15.75 9.12 8.37
CA LEU A 159 -15.87 7.76 7.86
C LEU A 159 -17.30 7.42 7.41
N ASP A 160 -18.31 8.05 8.02
CA ASP A 160 -19.72 7.75 7.79
C ASP A 160 -20.34 8.71 6.75
N PRO A 161 -20.55 8.28 5.49
CA PRO A 161 -21.12 9.08 4.41
C PRO A 161 -22.60 9.43 4.54
N LYS A 162 -23.33 8.92 5.54
CA LYS A 162 -24.80 9.08 5.71
C LYS A 162 -25.60 8.72 4.45
N LEU A 163 -25.61 7.43 4.09
CA LEU A 163 -26.46 6.90 3.01
C LEU A 163 -27.92 6.72 3.47
N THR A 164 -28.88 6.95 2.57
CA THR A 164 -30.30 6.69 2.84
C THR A 164 -30.61 5.20 2.78
N ALA A 165 -31.72 4.76 3.38
CA ALA A 165 -32.17 3.37 3.29
C ALA A 165 -32.38 2.93 1.83
N GLY A 166 -32.97 3.79 1.00
CA GLY A 166 -33.15 3.50 -0.43
C GLY A 166 -31.83 3.37 -1.20
N GLN A 167 -30.78 4.10 -0.81
CA GLN A 167 -29.45 3.94 -1.40
C GLN A 167 -28.81 2.61 -0.99
N LEU A 168 -28.92 2.22 0.28
CA LEU A 168 -28.40 0.93 0.76
C LEU A 168 -29.11 -0.26 0.08
N GLU A 169 -30.42 -0.16 -0.12
CA GLU A 169 -31.19 -1.15 -0.88
C GLU A 169 -30.72 -1.22 -2.33
N TRP A 170 -30.55 -0.06 -2.99
CA TRP A 170 -30.06 -0.01 -4.37
C TRP A 170 -28.68 -0.66 -4.52
N LEU A 171 -27.75 -0.37 -3.60
CA LEU A 171 -26.41 -0.97 -3.59
C LEU A 171 -26.46 -2.50 -3.44
N THR A 172 -27.36 -3.00 -2.60
CA THR A 172 -27.56 -4.45 -2.38
C THR A 172 -28.03 -5.13 -3.66
N GLN A 173 -28.90 -4.48 -4.43
CA GLN A 173 -29.46 -5.02 -5.67
C GLN A 173 -28.55 -4.83 -6.90
N ASN A 174 -27.55 -3.95 -6.84
CA ASN A 174 -26.64 -3.64 -7.95
C ASN A 174 -25.16 -3.91 -7.59
N PRO A 175 -24.80 -5.14 -7.15
CA PRO A 175 -23.53 -5.43 -6.48
C PRO A 175 -22.28 -5.14 -7.32
N THR A 176 -22.38 -5.18 -8.66
CA THR A 176 -21.25 -4.99 -9.57
C THR A 176 -20.97 -3.54 -9.91
N GLU A 177 -21.88 -2.62 -9.59
CA GLU A 177 -21.73 -1.20 -9.96
C GLU A 177 -20.54 -0.57 -9.23
N LYS A 178 -19.73 0.22 -9.96
CA LYS A 178 -18.70 1.07 -9.36
C LYS A 178 -19.34 2.29 -8.70
N VAL A 179 -19.22 2.38 -7.38
CA VAL A 179 -19.80 3.46 -6.56
C VAL A 179 -18.76 4.45 -6.04
N GLY A 180 -17.48 4.12 -6.23
CA GLY A 180 -16.37 4.93 -5.76
C GLY A 180 -15.00 4.35 -6.15
N GLU A 181 -13.97 4.82 -5.46
CA GLU A 181 -12.59 4.32 -5.58
C GLU A 181 -11.92 4.22 -4.20
N CYS A 182 -11.19 3.13 -3.97
CA CYS A 182 -10.21 3.00 -2.90
C CYS A 182 -8.89 3.60 -3.37
N VAL A 183 -8.31 4.52 -2.61
CA VAL A 183 -7.07 5.20 -2.98
C VAL A 183 -5.97 4.81 -2.02
N PHE A 184 -4.87 4.29 -2.56
CA PHE A 184 -3.63 3.96 -1.85
C PHE A 184 -2.54 4.90 -2.33
N THR A 185 -1.76 5.46 -1.41
CA THR A 185 -0.69 6.42 -1.73
C THR A 185 0.51 6.24 -0.84
N SER A 186 1.68 6.22 -1.45
CA SER A 186 2.98 6.33 -0.77
C SER A 186 3.57 7.74 -0.95
N TRP A 187 2.83 8.69 -1.52
CA TRP A 187 3.34 10.02 -1.82
C TRP A 187 3.67 10.77 -0.54
N HIS A 188 4.96 10.93 -0.30
CA HIS A 188 5.54 11.59 0.84
C HIS A 188 5.07 13.04 1.02
N LYS A 189 4.79 13.38 2.28
CA LYS A 189 4.23 14.66 2.70
C LYS A 189 5.06 15.86 2.26
N ASP A 190 6.38 15.74 2.37
CA ASP A 190 7.37 16.79 2.15
C ASP A 190 7.66 17.04 0.66
N ILE A 191 7.15 16.22 -0.25
CA ILE A 191 7.35 16.41 -1.68
C ILE A 191 6.43 17.51 -2.21
N THR A 192 6.93 18.75 -2.22
CA THR A 192 6.22 19.95 -2.66
C THR A 192 5.96 20.02 -4.17
N ARG A 193 6.67 19.23 -4.97
CA ARG A 193 6.55 19.19 -6.43
C ARG A 193 5.11 18.87 -6.88
N ARG A 194 4.57 19.68 -7.78
CA ARG A 194 3.23 19.49 -8.38
C ARG A 194 3.21 18.33 -9.39
N PRO A 195 2.06 17.63 -9.55
CA PRO A 195 1.83 16.75 -10.69
C PRO A 195 2.10 17.49 -11.98
N THR A 196 2.70 16.80 -12.94
CA THR A 196 2.81 17.31 -14.32
C THR A 196 1.81 16.62 -15.25
N GLY A 197 1.35 15.42 -14.86
CA GLY A 197 0.23 14.72 -15.50
C GLY A 197 -1.13 15.28 -15.06
N THR A 198 -2.17 14.82 -15.76
CA THR A 198 -3.57 15.03 -15.38
C THR A 198 -4.23 13.67 -15.17
N ALA A 199 -4.81 13.44 -14.01
CA ALA A 199 -5.58 12.24 -13.72
C ALA A 199 -6.90 12.61 -13.02
N THR A 200 -7.91 11.76 -13.16
CA THR A 200 -9.18 11.90 -12.41
C THR A 200 -9.36 10.69 -11.50
N VAL A 201 -9.71 10.94 -10.24
CA VAL A 201 -10.01 9.93 -9.23
C VAL A 201 -11.24 10.39 -8.45
N GLY A 202 -12.32 9.62 -8.46
CA GLY A 202 -13.59 9.96 -7.80
C GLY A 202 -14.18 11.31 -8.26
N GLY A 203 -13.99 11.69 -9.53
CA GLY A 203 -14.38 13.01 -10.04
C GLY A 203 -13.47 14.18 -9.60
N HIS A 204 -12.42 13.92 -8.83
CA HIS A 204 -11.39 14.91 -8.48
C HIS A 204 -10.27 14.91 -9.51
N THR A 205 -9.95 16.08 -10.05
CA THR A 205 -8.82 16.25 -10.98
C THR A 205 -7.53 16.48 -10.22
N LEU A 206 -6.53 15.65 -10.52
CA LEU A 206 -5.15 15.79 -10.08
C LEU A 206 -4.31 16.38 -11.22
N ASN A 207 -4.00 17.68 -11.14
CA ASN A 207 -3.10 18.38 -12.06
C ASN A 207 -2.37 19.53 -11.35
N ALA A 208 -1.61 20.33 -12.09
CA ALA A 208 -0.84 21.45 -11.53
C ALA A 208 -1.68 22.67 -11.06
N GLU A 209 -2.95 22.74 -11.48
CA GLU A 209 -3.83 23.91 -11.37
C GLU A 209 -5.00 23.76 -10.39
N THR A 210 -5.36 22.53 -9.97
CA THR A 210 -6.50 22.28 -9.06
C THR A 210 -6.41 23.20 -7.82
N PRO A 211 -7.41 24.04 -7.47
CA PRO A 211 -7.36 24.86 -6.26
C PRO A 211 -7.28 23.99 -4.99
N GLY A 212 -6.27 24.19 -4.14
CA GLY A 212 -5.88 23.21 -3.10
C GLY A 212 -4.79 22.22 -3.57
N ALA A 213 -4.33 22.29 -4.82
CA ALA A 213 -3.19 21.57 -5.40
C ALA A 213 -1.82 22.11 -4.94
N GLY A 214 -1.74 22.36 -3.63
CA GLY A 214 -0.58 21.92 -2.87
C GLY A 214 -0.63 20.42 -2.58
N ASN A 215 -1.21 19.57 -3.45
CA ASN A 215 -1.22 18.10 -3.46
C ASN A 215 -1.55 17.33 -2.16
N LEU A 216 -2.22 17.92 -1.18
CA LEU A 216 -2.44 17.25 0.11
C LEU A 216 -3.42 16.08 0.06
N LEU A 217 -4.36 16.05 -0.90
CA LEU A 217 -5.36 14.99 -0.98
C LEU A 217 -4.75 13.61 -1.22
N PHE A 218 -3.75 13.52 -2.10
CA PHE A 218 -3.08 12.26 -2.44
C PHE A 218 -1.72 12.12 -1.77
N ARG A 219 -1.31 13.10 -0.96
CA ARG A 219 -0.14 12.96 -0.12
C ARG A 219 -0.50 12.29 1.18
N MET A 220 0.50 11.60 1.69
CA MET A 220 0.55 11.20 3.08
C MET A 220 0.61 12.45 3.94
N MET A 221 -0.19 12.51 5.01
CA MET A 221 -0.35 13.77 5.77
C MET A 221 0.41 13.83 7.10
N VAL A 222 1.03 12.73 7.50
CA VAL A 222 1.76 12.64 8.76
C VAL A 222 3.25 12.92 8.55
N GLN A 223 3.89 13.63 9.48
CA GLN A 223 5.27 14.12 9.31
C GLN A 223 6.33 13.03 9.15
N PHE A 224 6.09 11.86 9.74
CA PHE A 224 6.98 10.71 9.59
C PHE A 224 6.79 9.98 8.24
N ASN A 225 5.74 10.30 7.49
CA ASN A 225 5.51 9.84 6.12
C ASN A 225 6.18 10.81 5.12
N SER A 226 7.48 11.04 5.30
CA SER A 226 8.26 11.99 4.51
C SER A 226 9.50 11.33 3.90
N ASN A 227 9.96 11.88 2.78
CA ASN A 227 11.21 11.49 2.16
C ASN A 227 12.38 11.67 3.13
N GLY A 228 12.36 12.78 3.88
CA GLY A 228 13.33 13.03 4.95
C GLY A 228 13.34 11.93 6.02
N ALA A 229 12.18 11.49 6.50
CA ALA A 229 12.09 10.42 7.50
C ALA A 229 12.65 9.09 6.98
N ALA A 230 12.29 8.70 5.75
CA ALA A 230 12.83 7.51 5.11
C ALA A 230 14.35 7.59 4.87
N GLN A 231 14.88 8.76 4.52
CA GLN A 231 16.33 8.97 4.38
C GLN A 231 17.08 8.93 5.70
N THR A 232 16.50 9.49 6.77
CA THR A 232 17.04 9.36 8.13
C THR A 232 17.08 7.90 8.55
N LEU A 233 16.06 7.13 8.21
CA LEU A 233 16.03 5.69 8.51
C LEU A 233 17.20 4.93 7.85
N VAL A 234 17.52 5.24 6.58
CA VAL A 234 18.69 4.68 5.89
C VAL A 234 19.99 5.06 6.61
N GLU A 235 20.12 6.32 7.07
CA GLU A 235 21.28 6.77 7.85
C GLU A 235 21.45 5.98 9.13
N ASP A 236 20.38 5.92 9.93
CA ASP A 236 20.39 5.30 11.24
C ASP A 236 20.71 3.80 11.15
N CYS A 237 20.23 3.14 10.09
CA CYS A 237 20.47 1.71 9.86
C CYS A 237 21.83 1.38 9.22
N LEU A 238 22.47 2.33 8.52
CA LEU A 238 23.83 2.16 7.96
C LEU A 238 24.93 2.76 8.84
N ALA A 239 24.59 3.61 9.81
CA ALA A 239 25.56 4.25 10.68
C ALA A 239 26.33 3.22 11.53
N PRO A 240 27.62 3.48 11.85
CA PRO A 240 28.36 2.69 12.82
C PRO A 240 27.62 2.65 14.15
N GLY A 241 27.40 1.46 14.68
CA GLY A 241 26.69 1.28 15.95
C GLY A 241 27.44 1.76 17.18
N LYS A 242 26.72 1.78 18.31
CA LYS A 242 27.37 1.76 19.63
C LYS A 242 28.19 0.48 19.79
N GLU A 243 29.38 0.60 20.38
CA GLU A 243 30.30 -0.52 20.61
C GLU A 243 29.65 -1.70 21.36
N SER A 244 28.57 -1.47 22.12
CA SER A 244 27.87 -2.49 22.91
C SER A 244 26.91 -3.39 22.13
N ILE A 245 26.48 -2.99 20.92
CA ILE A 245 25.54 -3.77 20.11
C ILE A 245 26.23 -4.10 18.79
N GLU A 246 26.94 -5.23 18.76
CA GLU A 246 27.67 -5.69 17.58
C GLU A 246 26.72 -6.10 16.44
N ASP A 247 25.56 -6.64 16.81
CA ASP A 247 24.54 -7.15 15.89
C ASP A 247 23.79 -6.00 15.16
N GLY A 248 23.86 -6.01 13.82
CA GLY A 248 23.29 -4.97 12.95
C GLY A 248 21.77 -4.92 12.94
N PHE A 249 21.09 -6.06 12.88
CA PHE A 249 19.64 -6.10 12.96
C PHE A 249 19.13 -5.72 14.35
N MET A 250 19.79 -6.20 15.41
CA MET A 250 19.44 -5.77 16.77
C MET A 250 19.60 -4.27 16.86
N ARG A 251 20.72 -3.72 16.38
CA ARG A 251 20.95 -2.29 16.33
C ARG A 251 19.87 -1.51 15.58
N GLY A 252 19.51 -1.80 14.33
CA GLY A 252 18.45 -0.99 13.69
C GLY A 252 17.08 -1.13 14.39
N CYS A 253 16.85 -2.26 15.08
CA CYS A 253 15.65 -2.48 15.87
C CYS A 253 15.70 -1.88 17.30
N THR A 254 16.88 -1.77 17.93
CA THR A 254 17.11 -1.35 19.32
C THR A 254 17.76 0.02 19.47
N ASN A 255 18.45 0.56 18.45
CA ASN A 255 19.09 1.88 18.45
C ASN A 255 18.06 3.02 18.53
N CYS A 256 16.77 2.68 18.44
CA CYS A 256 15.65 3.53 18.82
C CYS A 256 15.48 3.70 20.35
N GLY A 257 16.15 2.88 21.17
CA GLY A 257 15.95 2.78 22.62
C GLY A 257 17.16 3.15 23.50
N GLU A 258 18.33 3.39 22.93
CA GLU A 258 19.53 3.68 23.73
C GLU A 258 20.32 4.89 23.21
N VAL A 259 19.69 6.05 23.02
CA VAL A 259 20.44 7.31 23.06
C VAL A 259 20.13 7.96 24.41
N GLY A 260 21.13 8.06 25.27
CA GLY A 260 21.00 8.71 26.57
C GLY A 260 20.37 10.10 26.41
N ASP A 261 19.59 10.50 27.40
CA ASP A 261 18.95 11.81 27.57
C ASP A 261 17.48 11.93 27.13
N GLY A 262 16.78 10.81 26.91
CA GLY A 262 15.31 10.81 26.86
C GLY A 262 14.70 11.34 25.55
N GLN A 263 15.52 11.64 24.54
CA GLN A 263 15.07 11.80 23.16
C GLN A 263 15.21 10.46 22.43
N GLY A 264 14.45 9.46 22.91
CA GLY A 264 14.35 8.16 22.24
C GLY A 264 13.74 8.35 20.85
N CYS A 265 14.20 7.55 19.89
CA CYS A 265 13.48 7.44 18.63
C CYS A 265 12.14 6.78 18.94
N VAL A 266 11.13 7.63 19.09
CA VAL A 266 9.79 7.46 18.57
C VAL A 266 9.32 5.98 18.51
N PRO A 267 8.79 5.42 19.61
CA PRO A 267 8.36 4.01 19.70
C PRO A 267 7.35 3.53 18.65
N TRP A 268 6.79 4.44 17.85
CA TRP A 268 5.87 4.13 16.76
C TRP A 268 6.55 3.80 15.42
N ARG A 269 7.85 4.06 15.24
CA ARG A 269 8.64 3.66 14.04
C ARG A 269 8.95 2.15 13.93
N LYS A 270 8.18 1.31 14.61
CA LYS A 270 8.43 -0.14 14.68
C LYS A 270 7.96 -0.90 13.44
N SER A 271 7.21 -0.26 12.54
CA SER A 271 6.77 -0.80 11.24
C SER A 271 7.71 -0.47 10.08
N ASP A 272 8.94 -0.04 10.40
CA ASP A 272 10.01 0.29 9.47
C ASP A 272 10.98 -0.85 9.04
N PRO A 273 10.71 -2.17 9.24
CA PRO A 273 11.74 -3.16 9.01
C PRO A 273 12.06 -3.32 7.52
N SER A 274 11.33 -2.78 6.55
CA SER A 274 11.66 -3.05 5.14
C SER A 274 12.91 -2.30 4.67
N VAL A 275 12.93 -0.96 4.79
CA VAL A 275 14.09 -0.12 4.44
C VAL A 275 15.26 -0.43 5.38
N CYS A 276 14.99 -0.56 6.68
CA CYS A 276 16.02 -0.90 7.64
C CYS A 276 16.53 -2.32 7.48
N THR A 277 15.70 -3.34 7.22
CA THR A 277 16.22 -4.70 6.97
C THR A 277 17.12 -4.67 5.74
N MET A 278 16.77 -3.89 4.71
CA MET A 278 17.66 -3.72 3.57
C MET A 278 19.01 -3.12 3.96
N ALA A 279 19.02 -1.95 4.61
CA ALA A 279 20.23 -1.31 5.09
C ALA A 279 21.03 -2.19 6.07
N MET A 280 20.35 -2.90 6.98
CA MET A 280 20.96 -3.76 8.00
C MET A 280 21.63 -4.98 7.37
N ARG A 281 21.02 -5.62 6.37
CA ARG A 281 21.68 -6.73 5.66
C ARG A 281 22.92 -6.27 4.91
N VAL A 282 22.88 -5.08 4.31
CA VAL A 282 24.08 -4.45 3.73
C VAL A 282 25.19 -4.36 4.78
N ALA A 283 24.87 -3.93 6.01
CA ALA A 283 25.84 -3.83 7.09
C ALA A 283 26.31 -5.20 7.63
N GLU A 284 25.40 -6.12 7.97
CA GLU A 284 25.69 -7.44 8.56
C GLU A 284 26.57 -8.30 7.66
N CYS A 285 26.25 -8.29 6.37
CA CYS A 285 26.96 -9.03 5.36
C CYS A 285 28.22 -8.33 4.88
N GLY A 286 28.63 -7.23 5.54
CA GLY A 286 29.83 -6.47 5.19
C GLY A 286 29.81 -6.00 3.74
N CYS A 287 28.62 -5.72 3.20
CA CYS A 287 28.48 -5.44 1.80
C CYS A 287 29.10 -4.09 1.47
N SER A 288 29.85 -4.05 0.37
CA SER A 288 30.25 -2.78 -0.23
C SER A 288 29.20 -2.33 -1.22
N VAL A 289 28.73 -1.09 -1.06
CA VAL A 289 27.95 -0.38 -2.07
C VAL A 289 28.91 0.37 -2.97
N SER A 290 28.89 0.10 -4.26
CA SER A 290 29.56 0.90 -5.28
C SER A 290 28.51 1.57 -6.15
N VAL A 291 28.75 2.81 -6.55
CA VAL A 291 27.84 3.54 -7.43
C VAL A 291 28.52 3.89 -8.74
N LYS A 292 27.74 3.91 -9.82
CA LYS A 292 28.21 4.36 -11.11
C LYS A 292 28.47 5.86 -11.07
N THR A 293 29.62 6.26 -11.61
CA THR A 293 30.01 7.66 -11.77
C THR A 293 29.62 8.17 -13.15
N THR A 294 29.65 9.49 -13.35
CA THR A 294 29.45 10.12 -14.67
C THR A 294 30.44 9.64 -15.73
N SER A 295 31.61 9.14 -15.33
CA SER A 295 32.61 8.53 -16.21
C SER A 295 32.29 7.08 -16.61
N GLY A 296 31.24 6.49 -16.06
CA GLY A 296 30.84 5.10 -16.28
C GLY A 296 31.50 4.08 -15.34
N GLY A 297 32.57 4.45 -14.63
CA GLY A 297 33.23 3.59 -13.64
C GLY A 297 32.46 3.49 -12.32
N LEU A 298 32.71 2.43 -11.55
CA LEU A 298 32.15 2.22 -10.21
C LEU A 298 33.04 2.88 -9.14
N LYS A 299 32.42 3.65 -8.23
CA LYS A 299 33.04 4.19 -7.02
C LYS A 299 32.47 3.47 -5.81
N LYS A 300 33.31 2.75 -5.06
CA LYS A 300 32.95 2.22 -3.74
C LYS A 300 32.65 3.36 -2.77
N LEU A 301 31.49 3.31 -2.14
CA LEU A 301 31.07 4.26 -1.11
C LEU A 301 31.73 3.90 0.22
N ASP A 302 32.26 4.91 0.89
CA ASP A 302 32.69 4.85 2.28
C ASP A 302 31.57 5.40 3.17
N LEU A 303 30.71 4.51 3.69
CA LEU A 303 29.53 4.91 4.46
C LEU A 303 29.86 5.65 5.77
N ALA A 304 31.13 5.67 6.21
CA ALA A 304 31.56 6.52 7.31
C ALA A 304 31.72 8.01 6.90
N LYS A 305 31.84 8.30 5.60
CA LYS A 305 31.91 9.67 5.08
C LYS A 305 30.50 10.20 4.81
N SER A 306 30.18 11.36 5.38
CA SER A 306 28.88 12.03 5.20
C SER A 306 28.50 12.24 3.72
N ALA A 307 29.47 12.54 2.85
CA ALA A 307 29.25 12.70 1.42
C ALA A 307 28.80 11.40 0.72
N ASP A 308 29.39 10.27 1.10
CA ASP A 308 29.05 8.96 0.51
C ASP A 308 27.74 8.42 1.13
N MET A 309 27.48 8.69 2.42
CA MET A 309 26.18 8.43 3.05
C MET A 309 25.04 9.21 2.37
N ALA A 310 25.28 10.46 1.96
CA ALA A 310 24.29 11.24 1.21
C ALA A 310 23.96 10.60 -0.15
N ILE A 311 24.94 9.97 -0.81
CA ILE A 311 24.71 9.21 -2.04
C ILE A 311 23.90 7.94 -1.74
N ALA A 312 24.22 7.20 -0.67
CA ALA A 312 23.48 6.01 -0.27
C ALA A 312 21.99 6.34 0.04
N LYS A 313 21.71 7.43 0.74
CA LYS A 313 20.35 7.92 0.97
C LYS A 313 19.57 8.16 -0.32
N GLU A 314 20.19 8.85 -1.29
CA GLU A 314 19.57 9.12 -2.60
C GLU A 314 19.38 7.83 -3.41
N LEU A 315 20.25 6.84 -3.21
CA LEU A 315 20.21 5.56 -3.89
C LEU A 315 19.00 4.71 -3.46
N PHE A 316 18.71 4.67 -2.16
CA PHE A 316 17.60 3.91 -1.59
C PHE A 316 16.29 4.70 -1.57
N VAL A 317 16.36 6.02 -1.41
CA VAL A 317 15.20 6.92 -1.30
C VAL A 317 15.48 8.21 -2.09
N PRO A 318 15.26 8.22 -3.42
CA PRO A 318 15.60 9.36 -4.26
C PRO A 318 14.73 10.59 -3.95
N LYS A 319 15.35 11.76 -3.67
CA LYS A 319 14.63 13.03 -3.42
C LYS A 319 13.76 13.47 -4.59
N GLY A 320 14.10 13.03 -5.80
CA GLY A 320 13.34 13.34 -7.00
C GLY A 320 11.98 12.63 -7.08
N ARG A 321 11.72 11.65 -6.20
CA ARG A 321 10.51 10.81 -6.22
C ARG A 321 9.45 11.32 -5.26
N ARG A 322 8.19 11.17 -5.68
CA ARG A 322 7.04 11.52 -4.85
C ARG A 322 6.83 10.55 -3.70
N GLY A 323 7.16 9.29 -3.88
CA GLY A 323 7.02 8.23 -2.89
C GLY A 323 7.58 6.92 -3.41
N PHE A 324 7.40 5.86 -2.64
CA PHE A 324 7.74 4.49 -3.05
C PHE A 324 6.78 3.97 -4.12
N ALA A 325 7.21 3.02 -4.94
CA ALA A 325 6.30 2.43 -5.91
C ALA A 325 5.27 1.54 -5.20
N LEU A 326 4.06 1.49 -5.74
CA LEU A 326 3.02 0.54 -5.34
C LEU A 326 2.90 -0.57 -6.41
N GLY A 327 2.49 -1.77 -5.99
CA GLY A 327 2.29 -2.93 -6.86
C GLY A 327 1.63 -4.07 -6.11
N THR A 328 1.89 -5.32 -6.50
CA THR A 328 1.47 -6.52 -5.76
C THR A 328 2.64 -7.24 -5.10
N TRP A 329 2.35 -8.30 -4.38
CA TRP A 329 3.33 -9.28 -3.91
C TRP A 329 4.02 -10.07 -5.02
N GLU A 330 3.59 -9.96 -6.27
CA GLU A 330 4.23 -10.66 -7.37
C GLU A 330 5.18 -9.71 -8.10
N ALA A 331 4.69 -8.53 -8.48
CA ALA A 331 5.50 -7.56 -9.21
C ALA A 331 5.03 -6.11 -9.01
N VAL A 332 5.94 -5.18 -9.26
CA VAL A 332 5.68 -3.74 -9.16
C VAL A 332 4.90 -3.17 -10.35
N ASP A 333 4.72 -3.93 -11.42
CA ASP A 333 3.90 -3.56 -12.60
C ASP A 333 2.55 -4.27 -12.63
N GLN A 334 2.26 -5.07 -11.61
CA GLN A 334 0.99 -5.74 -11.41
C GLN A 334 0.17 -5.02 -10.36
N LEU A 335 -1.14 -5.09 -10.52
CA LEU A 335 -2.14 -4.56 -9.59
C LEU A 335 -3.31 -5.53 -9.46
N PRO A 336 -4.06 -5.49 -8.34
CA PRO A 336 -5.27 -6.28 -8.20
C PRO A 336 -6.31 -5.92 -9.27
N THR A 337 -7.22 -6.85 -9.56
CA THR A 337 -8.31 -6.60 -10.51
C THR A 337 -9.14 -5.39 -10.10
N GLY A 338 -9.38 -4.48 -11.06
CA GLY A 338 -10.11 -3.23 -10.82
C GLY A 338 -9.23 -2.10 -10.26
N CYS A 339 -7.92 -2.32 -10.11
CA CYS A 339 -6.96 -1.29 -9.73
C CYS A 339 -6.19 -0.74 -10.93
N ARG A 340 -5.70 0.49 -10.80
CA ARG A 340 -4.85 1.18 -11.77
C ARG A 340 -3.87 2.14 -11.09
N TYR A 341 -2.76 2.44 -11.74
CA TYR A 341 -1.88 3.54 -11.36
C TYR A 341 -2.55 4.89 -11.64
N VAL A 342 -2.30 5.87 -10.77
CA VAL A 342 -2.69 7.26 -10.99
C VAL A 342 -1.45 8.04 -11.43
N GLU A 343 -1.31 8.24 -12.74
CA GLU A 343 -0.17 8.91 -13.34
C GLU A 343 -0.06 10.37 -12.90
N THR A 344 1.03 10.69 -12.18
CA THR A 344 1.32 12.04 -11.68
C THR A 344 2.32 12.80 -12.57
N GLY A 345 2.80 12.17 -13.64
CA GLY A 345 3.85 12.72 -14.51
C GLY A 345 5.18 12.86 -13.78
N ASP A 346 5.56 11.82 -13.04
CA ASP A 346 6.94 11.67 -12.57
C ASP A 346 7.89 11.50 -13.75
N ALA A 347 9.14 11.98 -13.61
CA ALA A 347 10.12 11.79 -14.68
C ALA A 347 10.42 10.29 -14.84
N PRO A 348 10.51 9.76 -16.09
CA PRO A 348 10.83 8.35 -16.34
C PRO A 348 12.28 8.01 -16.01
N SER A 349 13.04 8.97 -15.48
CA SER A 349 14.42 8.82 -15.05
C SER A 349 14.67 9.58 -13.75
N ILE A 350 15.56 9.05 -12.91
CA ILE A 350 16.15 9.79 -11.79
C ILE A 350 17.61 10.14 -12.09
N THR A 351 18.14 11.15 -11.42
CA THR A 351 19.57 11.48 -11.48
C THR A 351 20.20 11.19 -10.13
N ILE A 352 21.11 10.22 -10.08
CA ILE A 352 21.86 9.88 -8.88
C ILE A 352 23.33 10.14 -9.17
N ASN A 353 23.99 10.95 -8.34
CA ASN A 353 25.41 11.29 -8.50
C ASN A 353 25.76 11.80 -9.92
N GLY A 354 24.86 12.58 -10.53
CA GLY A 354 25.01 13.13 -11.88
C GLY A 354 24.73 12.14 -13.02
N VAL A 355 24.40 10.88 -12.73
CA VAL A 355 24.03 9.87 -13.73
C VAL A 355 22.52 9.81 -13.86
N SER A 356 22.00 10.08 -15.05
CA SER A 356 20.57 9.89 -15.35
C SER A 356 20.31 8.43 -15.69
N ILE A 357 19.33 7.83 -15.03
CA ILE A 357 18.97 6.43 -15.19
C ILE A 357 17.48 6.24 -15.41
N PRO A 358 17.08 5.32 -16.32
CA PRO A 358 15.69 4.93 -16.45
C PRO A 358 15.16 4.44 -15.10
N ASP A 359 13.93 4.83 -14.80
CA ASP A 359 13.22 4.38 -13.62
C ASP A 359 11.86 3.83 -14.04
N PRO A 360 11.74 2.50 -14.16
CA PRO A 360 10.49 1.88 -14.57
C PRO A 360 9.35 2.08 -13.56
N MET A 361 9.65 2.55 -12.34
CA MET A 361 8.68 2.74 -11.26
C MET A 361 8.15 4.18 -11.17
N ALA A 362 8.60 5.08 -12.06
CA ALA A 362 8.09 6.43 -12.13
C ALA A 362 6.55 6.43 -12.25
N GLY A 363 5.88 7.28 -11.46
CA GLY A 363 4.43 7.48 -11.54
C GLY A 363 3.60 6.48 -10.73
N ARG A 364 4.24 5.51 -10.06
CA ARG A 364 3.55 4.41 -9.36
C ARG A 364 3.32 4.64 -7.87
N ALA A 365 3.40 5.89 -7.41
CA ALA A 365 3.21 6.21 -5.99
C ALA A 365 1.74 6.28 -5.53
N ILE A 366 0.79 6.13 -6.47
CA ILE A 366 -0.65 6.18 -6.18
C ILE A 366 -1.35 5.07 -6.98
N VAL A 367 -2.19 4.30 -6.28
CA VAL A 367 -3.07 3.28 -6.87
C VAL A 367 -4.52 3.63 -6.53
N ALA A 368 -5.40 3.57 -7.53
CA ALA A 368 -6.84 3.68 -7.36
C ALA A 368 -7.50 2.36 -7.76
N CYS A 369 -8.34 1.82 -6.88
CA CYS A 369 -9.09 0.58 -7.09
C CYS A 369 -10.59 0.83 -7.08
N ASP A 370 -11.34 0.14 -7.93
CA ASP A 370 -12.79 0.25 -8.00
C ASP A 370 -13.44 -0.13 -6.67
N LEU A 371 -14.23 0.77 -6.09
CA LEU A 371 -15.12 0.43 -4.99
C LEU A 371 -16.48 0.04 -5.56
N LYS A 372 -16.81 -1.23 -5.51
CA LYS A 372 -18.09 -1.77 -6.00
C LYS A 372 -19.16 -1.71 -4.92
N ALA A 373 -20.42 -1.70 -5.32
CA ALA A 373 -21.56 -1.73 -4.42
C ALA A 373 -21.52 -2.96 -3.49
N SER A 374 -21.06 -4.12 -3.97
CA SER A 374 -20.88 -5.34 -3.16
C SER A 374 -19.89 -5.17 -2.00
N HIS A 375 -19.01 -4.18 -2.05
CA HIS A 375 -18.08 -3.87 -0.95
C HIS A 375 -18.75 -3.03 0.15
N ILE A 376 -19.89 -2.39 -0.14
CA ILE A 376 -20.66 -1.54 0.76
C ILE A 376 -21.85 -2.33 1.32
N SER A 377 -21.62 -2.97 2.46
CA SER A 377 -22.64 -3.66 3.25
C SER A 377 -23.19 -2.74 4.34
N ALA A 378 -24.25 -3.15 5.05
CA ALA A 378 -24.72 -2.42 6.22
C ALA A 378 -23.63 -2.25 7.30
N ALA A 379 -22.66 -3.18 7.38
CA ALA A 379 -21.53 -3.10 8.30
C ALA A 379 -20.47 -2.09 7.81
N THR A 380 -20.10 -2.14 6.53
CA THR A 380 -19.06 -1.27 5.95
C THR A 380 -19.58 0.08 5.46
N ALA A 381 -20.90 0.30 5.39
CA ALA A 381 -21.47 1.60 5.02
C ALA A 381 -21.14 2.71 6.02
N LYS A 382 -20.88 2.36 7.28
CA LYS A 382 -20.42 3.29 8.32
C LYS A 382 -18.92 3.58 8.26
N ASP A 383 -18.17 2.72 7.57
CA ASP A 383 -16.74 2.85 7.35
C ASP A 383 -16.33 2.23 6.00
N PRO A 384 -16.55 2.94 4.88
CA PRO A 384 -16.15 2.44 3.56
C PRO A 384 -14.63 2.24 3.42
N LYS A 385 -13.82 2.88 4.27
CA LYS A 385 -12.37 2.66 4.31
C LYS A 385 -12.03 1.24 4.73
N GLU A 386 -12.81 0.67 5.64
CA GLU A 386 -12.68 -0.75 6.02
C GLU A 386 -12.94 -1.70 4.84
N ALA A 387 -13.88 -1.36 3.95
CA ALA A 387 -14.13 -2.13 2.74
C ALA A 387 -12.90 -2.13 1.81
N CYS A 388 -12.25 -0.97 1.65
CA CYS A 388 -11.00 -0.86 0.89
C CYS A 388 -9.85 -1.65 1.51
N ARG A 389 -9.69 -1.56 2.84
CA ARG A 389 -8.67 -2.29 3.58
C ARG A 389 -8.80 -3.80 3.41
N THR A 390 -10.01 -4.32 3.57
CA THR A 390 -10.29 -5.76 3.50
C THR A 390 -10.23 -6.30 2.08
N THR A 391 -10.64 -5.53 1.07
CA THR A 391 -10.67 -5.97 -0.32
C THR A 391 -9.30 -5.89 -1.00
N TYR A 392 -8.57 -4.79 -0.80
CA TYR A 392 -7.36 -4.48 -1.58
C TYR A 392 -6.11 -4.33 -0.73
N GLY A 393 -6.26 -4.03 0.55
CA GLY A 393 -5.12 -3.65 1.39
C GLY A 393 -4.05 -4.73 1.47
N ASP A 394 -4.42 -6.02 1.47
CA ASP A 394 -3.46 -7.12 1.48
C ASP A 394 -2.66 -7.22 0.19
N GLU A 395 -3.25 -6.88 -0.95
CA GLU A 395 -2.67 -7.12 -2.26
C GLU A 395 -1.95 -5.89 -2.81
N VAL A 396 -2.29 -4.68 -2.34
CA VAL A 396 -1.56 -3.45 -2.68
C VAL A 396 -0.37 -3.31 -1.75
N VAL A 397 0.82 -3.29 -2.34
CA VAL A 397 2.09 -3.43 -1.64
C VAL A 397 3.02 -2.29 -2.04
N VAL A 398 3.71 -1.71 -1.06
CA VAL A 398 4.83 -0.79 -1.24
C VAL A 398 6.07 -1.58 -1.64
N HIS A 399 6.74 -1.15 -2.69
CA HIS A 399 8.03 -1.68 -3.15
C HIS A 399 9.14 -0.68 -2.84
N VAL A 400 10.05 -1.09 -1.96
CA VAL A 400 11.33 -0.43 -1.70
C VAL A 400 12.39 -1.13 -2.53
N ARG A 401 12.83 -0.47 -3.60
CA ARG A 401 13.74 -1.05 -4.58
C ARG A 401 15.18 -1.16 -4.05
N ALA A 402 15.81 -2.30 -4.27
CA ALA A 402 17.26 -2.41 -4.25
C ALA A 402 17.81 -1.73 -5.51
N PRO A 403 18.81 -0.85 -5.40
CA PRO A 403 19.33 -0.10 -6.54
C PRO A 403 19.94 -1.05 -7.57
N GLY A 404 19.41 -1.04 -8.80
CA GLY A 404 19.81 -2.03 -9.81
C GLY A 404 21.25 -1.88 -10.32
N PRO A 405 21.76 -2.90 -11.04
CA PRO A 405 23.13 -2.95 -11.55
C PRO A 405 23.46 -1.80 -12.51
N GLU A 406 22.45 -1.12 -13.06
CA GLU A 406 22.63 0.06 -13.90
C GLU A 406 23.18 1.28 -13.15
N ILE A 407 22.99 1.35 -11.82
CA ILE A 407 23.40 2.47 -10.96
C ILE A 407 24.33 2.10 -9.83
N ALA A 408 24.19 0.90 -9.30
CA ALA A 408 24.95 0.48 -8.15
C ALA A 408 25.29 -1.00 -8.25
N GLU A 409 26.39 -1.35 -7.60
CA GLU A 409 26.77 -2.72 -7.35
C GLU A 409 26.81 -2.88 -5.84
N LEU A 410 26.04 -3.84 -5.33
CA LEU A 410 26.13 -4.32 -3.97
C LEU A 410 26.86 -5.65 -3.97
N LYS A 411 28.01 -5.71 -3.30
CA LYS A 411 28.82 -6.92 -3.14
C LYS A 411 28.91 -7.28 -1.68
N CYS A 412 28.38 -8.44 -1.32
CA CYS A 412 28.28 -8.92 0.05
C CYS A 412 29.26 -10.07 0.34
N ASP A 413 29.66 -10.22 1.60
CA ASP A 413 30.38 -11.41 2.06
C ASP A 413 29.38 -12.57 2.24
N THR A 414 29.21 -13.36 1.19
CA THR A 414 28.33 -14.54 1.17
C THR A 414 28.90 -15.74 1.92
N THR A 415 30.14 -15.67 2.41
CA THR A 415 30.74 -16.76 3.21
C THR A 415 30.14 -16.85 4.61
N LYS A 416 29.50 -15.77 5.08
CA LYS A 416 28.75 -15.74 6.34
C LYS A 416 27.44 -16.51 6.19
N PRO A 417 27.11 -17.48 7.06
CA PRO A 417 25.88 -18.29 6.95
C PRO A 417 24.59 -17.46 6.88
N GLN A 418 24.53 -16.34 7.61
CA GLN A 418 23.38 -15.42 7.58
C GLN A 418 23.27 -14.59 6.28
N CYS A 419 24.29 -14.68 5.43
CA CYS A 419 24.41 -13.97 4.16
C CYS A 419 24.33 -14.90 2.94
N ALA A 420 24.17 -16.20 3.17
CA ALA A 420 23.95 -17.17 2.11
C ALA A 420 22.57 -16.94 1.47
N GLY A 421 22.54 -16.73 0.15
CA GLY A 421 21.29 -16.49 -0.59
C GLY A 421 20.65 -15.12 -0.30
N VAL A 422 21.44 -14.12 0.13
CA VAL A 422 20.94 -12.74 0.22
C VAL A 422 20.57 -12.30 -1.20
N PRO A 423 19.30 -11.89 -1.45
CA PRO A 423 18.79 -11.62 -2.79
C PRO A 423 19.46 -10.44 -3.51
N TRP A 424 20.47 -9.80 -2.93
CA TRP A 424 21.06 -8.55 -3.45
C TRP A 424 22.56 -8.63 -3.70
N ASP A 425 23.14 -9.83 -3.66
CA ASP A 425 24.38 -10.06 -4.39
C ASP A 425 24.03 -10.09 -5.88
N PHE A 426 24.21 -8.95 -6.57
CA PHE A 426 23.83 -8.80 -7.98
C PHE A 426 24.58 -9.75 -8.92
N GLU A 427 25.65 -10.43 -8.47
CA GLU A 427 26.30 -11.48 -9.25
C GLU A 427 25.45 -12.78 -9.32
N ASN A 428 24.44 -12.93 -8.45
CA ASN A 428 23.54 -14.08 -8.39
C ASN A 428 22.10 -13.78 -8.86
N LEU A 429 21.83 -12.56 -9.35
CA LEU A 429 20.58 -12.13 -10.01
C LEU A 429 20.74 -12.08 -11.53
#